data_AF-A0A5C6MNV7-F1
#
_entry.id   AF-A0A5C6MNV7-F1
#
_cell.length_a   1.000
_cell.length_b   1.000
_cell.length_c   1.000
_cell.angle_alpha   90.00
_cell.angle_beta   90.00
_cell.angle_gamma   90.00
#
_symmetry.space_group_name_H-M   'P 1'
#
loop_
_entity.id
_entity.type
_entity.pdbx_description
1 polymer ?
#
loop_
_entity_poly.entity_id
_entity_poly.type
_entity_poly.pdbx_seq_one_letter_code
_entity_poly.pdbx_strand_id
1 'polypeptide(L)'
;MEGKKGKRGKKGKRDLYRAPLVPLVLLGLKGHRASLEYPAFLGAMLWGLQDPQDPLGHKALQAHKAQQPAVVHLQGQETTIQVREDLSEGILRNWKMVSIHHRVFKMHSRSGELEVLLDGVYFIYSQVYYLNFTDIASYEVMVDSNPFLRCTCSLETGQRKFNTCYTAGVSLLRAGQRISIRIVYEDTLISMTNHTTFLGSVRLGEAPSAGQN
;
A
#
# COMPACT_ATOMS: atom_id res chain seq x y z
N MET A 1 11.81 66.01 6.82
CA MET A 1 11.08 65.50 8.00
C MET A 1 9.63 65.40 7.56
N GLU A 2 8.91 64.29 7.62
CA GLU A 2 8.80 63.29 8.68
C GLU A 2 8.63 61.88 8.10
N GLY A 3 9.36 60.91 8.67
CA GLY A 3 9.11 59.49 8.47
C GLY A 3 8.04 59.01 9.46
N LYS A 4 7.03 58.29 8.97
CA LYS A 4 6.08 57.58 9.84
C LYS A 4 6.53 56.13 10.04
N LYS A 5 6.97 55.86 11.26
CA LYS A 5 7.31 54.54 11.84
C LYS A 5 6.12 53.58 11.78
N GLY A 6 6.44 52.31 11.53
CA GLY A 6 5.48 51.23 11.32
C GLY A 6 4.68 50.79 12.55
N LYS A 7 3.59 50.06 12.27
CA LYS A 7 2.87 49.25 13.24
C LYS A 7 3.16 47.78 12.96
N ARG A 8 3.84 47.11 13.90
CA ARG A 8 4.03 45.65 13.92
C ARG A 8 2.66 45.00 14.11
N GLY A 9 2.20 44.26 13.11
CA GLY A 9 1.06 43.36 13.25
C GLY A 9 1.39 42.25 14.26
N LYS A 10 0.46 42.01 15.20
CA LYS A 10 0.58 40.97 16.23
C LYS A 10 0.72 39.59 15.56
N LYS A 11 1.76 38.83 15.93
CA LYS A 11 1.88 37.40 15.64
C LYS A 11 0.65 36.69 16.21
N GLY A 12 -0.21 36.14 15.35
CA GLY A 12 -1.25 35.21 15.75
C GLY A 12 -0.62 33.98 16.42
N LYS A 13 -1.13 33.61 17.59
CA LYS A 13 -0.79 32.36 18.26
C LYS A 13 -1.20 31.21 17.35
N ARG A 14 -0.30 30.27 17.12
CA ARG A 14 -0.61 28.97 16.52
C ARG A 14 -1.35 28.16 17.58
N ASP A 15 -2.64 27.95 17.39
CA ASP A 15 -3.41 27.02 18.20
C ASP A 15 -2.92 25.60 17.89
N LEU A 16 -2.26 25.01 18.88
CA LEU A 16 -1.82 23.63 18.86
C LEU A 16 -3.07 22.75 19.01
N TYR A 17 -3.53 22.14 17.93
CA TYR A 17 -4.61 21.15 17.96
C TYR A 17 -4.22 20.03 18.94
N ARG A 18 -4.89 20.03 20.09
CA ARG A 18 -4.74 19.03 21.15
C ARG A 18 -5.75 17.92 20.85
N ALA A 19 -5.28 16.74 20.46
CA ALA A 19 -6.14 15.57 20.31
C ALA A 19 -6.80 15.22 21.66
N PRO A 20 -8.08 14.80 21.69
CA PRO A 20 -8.70 14.33 22.91
C PRO A 20 -8.14 12.96 23.29
N LEU A 21 -7.63 12.85 24.52
CA LEU A 21 -7.32 11.57 25.16
C LEU A 21 -8.63 10.81 25.41
N VAL A 22 -8.77 9.63 24.82
CA VAL A 22 -9.82 8.68 25.16
C VAL A 22 -9.40 7.92 26.43
N PRO A 23 -10.23 7.80 27.47
CA PRO A 23 -9.89 7.03 28.66
C PRO A 23 -9.81 5.53 28.33
N LEU A 24 -8.68 4.91 28.68
CA LEU A 24 -8.50 3.46 28.65
C LEU A 24 -9.33 2.85 29.79
N VAL A 25 -10.46 2.22 29.48
CA VAL A 25 -11.24 1.45 30.45
C VAL A 25 -10.54 0.10 30.65
N LEU A 26 -9.84 -0.06 31.78
CA LEU A 26 -9.39 -1.36 32.28
C LEU A 26 -10.59 -2.09 32.91
N LEU A 27 -11.16 -3.05 32.19
CA LEU A 27 -12.04 -4.06 32.80
C LEU A 27 -11.16 -5.17 33.39
N GLY A 28 -11.02 -5.15 34.71
CA GLY A 28 -10.40 -6.22 35.48
C GLY A 28 -11.29 -7.45 35.54
N LEU A 29 -10.85 -8.55 34.93
CA LEU A 29 -11.42 -9.87 35.16
C LEU A 29 -10.75 -10.48 36.41
N LYS A 30 -11.51 -10.52 37.51
CA LYS A 30 -11.17 -11.25 38.73
C LYS A 30 -11.11 -12.75 38.42
N GLY A 31 -9.94 -13.36 38.64
CA GLY A 31 -9.77 -14.81 38.60
C GLY A 31 -10.63 -15.49 39.65
N HIS A 32 -11.52 -16.38 39.22
CA HIS A 32 -12.16 -17.37 40.08
C HIS A 32 -11.42 -18.70 39.91
N ARG A 33 -10.75 -19.11 40.99
CA ARG A 33 -10.12 -20.41 41.15
C ARG A 33 -11.21 -21.40 41.53
N ALA A 34 -11.71 -22.18 40.58
CA ALA A 34 -12.54 -23.35 40.86
C ALA A 34 -11.63 -24.57 40.90
N SER A 35 -11.35 -25.05 42.11
CA SER A 35 -10.81 -26.38 42.38
C SER A 35 -11.89 -27.42 42.11
N LEU A 36 -11.65 -28.34 41.18
CA LEU A 36 -12.36 -29.61 41.12
C LEU A 36 -11.31 -30.73 41.19
N GLU A 37 -11.28 -31.40 42.34
CA GLU A 37 -10.59 -32.65 42.58
C GLU A 37 -11.30 -33.79 41.85
N TYR A 38 -10.55 -34.76 41.30
CA TYR A 38 -10.90 -36.19 41.18
C TYR A 38 -9.61 -36.97 40.79
N PRO A 39 -9.51 -38.28 41.12
CA PRO A 39 -8.42 -38.79 41.94
C PRO A 39 -7.29 -39.45 41.15
N ALA A 40 -6.15 -39.58 41.84
CA ALA A 40 -4.98 -40.30 41.39
C ALA A 40 -5.28 -41.80 41.19
N PHE A 41 -5.14 -42.27 39.95
CA PHE A 41 -4.78 -43.65 39.68
C PHE A 41 -3.38 -43.67 39.05
N LEU A 42 -2.41 -44.10 39.86
CA LEU A 42 -1.11 -44.55 39.37
C LEU A 42 -1.32 -45.79 38.50
N GLY A 43 -0.63 -45.86 37.35
CA GLY A 43 -0.45 -47.12 36.64
C GLY A 43 0.12 -46.99 35.22
N ALA A 44 1.40 -47.37 35.09
CA ALA A 44 2.05 -47.89 33.88
C ALA A 44 2.46 -46.91 32.75
N MET A 45 3.75 -46.56 32.80
CA MET A 45 4.71 -46.49 31.70
C MET A 45 4.43 -47.58 30.64
N LEU A 46 4.26 -47.23 29.34
CA LEU A 46 4.76 -47.95 28.14
C LEU A 46 4.11 -47.45 26.81
N TRP A 47 4.98 -47.14 25.83
CA TRP A 47 4.77 -46.98 24.37
C TRP A 47 3.99 -45.77 23.81
N GLY A 48 4.63 -45.15 22.81
CA GLY A 48 4.20 -43.94 22.14
C GLY A 48 2.83 -44.03 21.48
N LEU A 49 2.10 -42.93 21.62
CA LEU A 49 1.06 -42.55 20.68
C LEU A 49 1.49 -41.22 20.10
N GLN A 50 1.97 -41.27 18.87
CA GLN A 50 1.95 -40.12 17.97
C GLN A 50 0.49 -39.64 17.97
N ASP A 51 0.23 -38.39 18.36
CA ASP A 51 -1.08 -37.78 18.15
C ASP A 51 -1.48 -38.03 16.69
N PRO A 52 -2.69 -38.55 16.41
CA PRO A 52 -3.19 -38.55 15.05
C PRO A 52 -3.23 -37.08 14.62
N GLN A 53 -2.35 -36.70 13.70
CA GLN A 53 -2.42 -35.40 13.04
C GLN A 53 -3.82 -35.28 12.45
N ASP A 54 -4.69 -34.50 13.09
CA ASP A 54 -6.03 -34.24 12.59
C ASP A 54 -5.90 -33.60 11.19
N PRO A 55 -6.31 -34.32 10.13
CA PRO A 55 -6.18 -33.82 8.76
C PRO A 55 -6.99 -32.53 8.55
N LEU A 56 -8.04 -32.31 9.35
CA LEU A 56 -8.87 -31.12 9.28
C LEU A 56 -8.16 -29.90 9.90
N GLY A 57 -7.53 -30.06 11.05
CA GLY A 57 -6.71 -29.01 11.68
C GLY A 57 -5.51 -28.58 10.82
N HIS A 58 -4.82 -29.53 10.18
CA HIS A 58 -3.74 -29.21 9.24
C HIS A 58 -4.22 -28.50 7.97
N LYS A 59 -5.38 -28.90 7.42
CA LYS A 59 -5.99 -28.22 6.26
C LYS A 59 -6.50 -26.81 6.61
N ALA A 60 -7.09 -26.63 7.79
CA ALA A 60 -7.53 -25.32 8.27
C ALA A 60 -6.34 -24.36 8.48
N LEU A 61 -5.24 -24.85 9.05
CA LEU A 61 -4.01 -24.05 9.22
C LEU A 61 -3.36 -23.68 7.88
N GLN A 62 -3.39 -24.58 6.89
CA GLN A 62 -2.91 -24.35 5.53
C GLN A 62 -3.81 -23.33 4.79
N ALA A 63 -5.13 -23.46 4.89
CA ALA A 63 -6.10 -22.51 4.32
C ALA A 63 -5.94 -21.10 4.94
N HIS A 64 -5.78 -21.04 6.26
CA HIS A 64 -5.56 -19.78 6.98
C HIS A 64 -4.24 -19.10 6.59
N LYS A 65 -3.20 -19.87 6.23
CA LYS A 65 -1.95 -19.33 5.66
C LYS A 65 -2.11 -18.83 4.23
N ALA A 66 -2.97 -19.45 3.42
CA ALA A 66 -3.25 -19.03 2.04
C ALA A 66 -4.07 -17.72 1.96
N GLN A 67 -4.82 -17.40 3.01
CA GLN A 67 -5.71 -16.24 3.11
C GLN A 67 -5.10 -15.02 3.81
N GLN A 68 -3.87 -15.07 4.32
CA GLN A 68 -3.28 -13.88 4.93
C GLN A 68 -3.04 -12.79 3.88
N PRO A 69 -3.45 -11.53 4.16
CA PRO A 69 -3.15 -10.42 3.27
C PRO A 69 -1.66 -10.27 3.06
N ALA A 70 -1.26 -10.07 1.82
CA ALA A 70 0.12 -9.76 1.46
C ALA A 70 0.17 -8.32 0.94
N VAL A 71 1.20 -7.57 1.35
CA VAL A 71 1.31 -6.14 1.02
C VAL A 71 2.61 -5.84 0.31
N VAL A 72 2.57 -4.79 -0.53
CA VAL A 72 3.74 -4.13 -1.07
C VAL A 72 3.50 -2.62 -1.08
N HIS A 73 4.52 -1.87 -0.67
CA HIS A 73 4.54 -0.41 -0.73
C HIS A 73 5.92 0.04 -1.25
N LEU A 74 5.89 0.66 -2.43
CA LEU A 74 7.03 1.21 -3.14
C LEU A 74 6.99 2.73 -3.05
N GLN A 75 8.13 3.36 -2.80
CA GLN A 75 8.27 4.82 -2.76
C GLN A 75 9.28 5.27 -3.81
N GLY A 76 9.19 6.52 -4.27
CA GLY A 76 10.24 7.08 -5.11
C GLY A 76 11.59 7.22 -4.38
N GLN A 77 12.68 7.32 -5.16
CA GLN A 77 14.07 7.41 -4.67
C GLN A 77 14.64 8.84 -4.65
N GLU A 78 13.84 9.85 -4.30
CA GLU A 78 14.28 11.26 -4.12
C GLU A 78 14.95 11.88 -5.37
N THR A 79 14.55 11.42 -6.55
CA THR A 79 14.97 12.01 -7.84
C THR A 79 13.87 12.90 -8.42
N THR A 80 14.23 13.75 -9.36
CA THR A 80 13.28 14.39 -10.26
C THR A 80 13.34 13.67 -11.61
N ILE A 81 12.20 13.47 -12.26
CA ILE A 81 12.07 12.78 -13.55
C ILE A 81 11.45 13.73 -14.56
N GLN A 82 12.15 14.01 -15.65
CA GLN A 82 11.62 14.64 -16.85
C GLN A 82 11.16 13.54 -17.80
N VAL A 83 9.84 13.37 -17.99
CA VAL A 83 9.27 12.17 -18.63
C VAL A 83 9.86 11.90 -20.02
N ARG A 84 9.95 12.91 -20.88
CA ARG A 84 10.53 12.79 -22.24
C ARG A 84 11.96 12.25 -22.24
N GLU A 85 12.78 12.65 -21.28
CA GLU A 85 14.22 12.40 -21.28
C GLU A 85 14.56 11.13 -20.49
N ASP A 86 13.87 10.91 -19.38
CA ASP A 86 14.24 9.93 -18.36
C ASP A 86 13.44 8.63 -18.44
N LEU A 87 12.31 8.58 -19.15
CA LEU A 87 11.42 7.40 -19.18
C LEU A 87 11.29 6.82 -20.58
N SER A 88 11.48 5.50 -20.68
CA SER A 88 11.07 4.72 -21.85
C SER A 88 9.57 4.44 -21.78
N GLU A 89 8.82 4.82 -22.81
CA GLU A 89 7.35 4.60 -22.90
C GLU A 89 6.54 5.25 -21.75
N GLY A 90 7.12 6.22 -21.06
CA GLY A 90 6.50 6.89 -19.90
C GLY A 90 6.39 6.03 -18.64
N ILE A 91 7.03 4.85 -18.57
CA ILE A 91 6.93 3.97 -17.40
C ILE A 91 7.81 4.46 -16.26
N LEU A 92 7.20 4.71 -15.09
CA LEU A 92 7.94 5.10 -13.89
C LEU A 92 8.81 3.96 -13.36
N ARG A 93 10.08 4.30 -13.14
CA ARG A 93 11.12 3.46 -12.55
C ARG A 93 11.70 4.10 -11.28
N ASN A 94 12.79 3.57 -10.76
CA ASN A 94 13.47 4.06 -9.55
C ASN A 94 12.63 3.93 -8.26
N TRP A 95 12.00 2.78 -8.09
CA TRP A 95 11.25 2.44 -6.88
C TRP A 95 12.15 1.94 -5.73
N LYS A 96 11.99 2.54 -4.56
CA LYS A 96 12.48 2.03 -3.27
C LYS A 96 11.45 1.07 -2.68
N MET A 97 11.87 -0.17 -2.44
CA MET A 97 11.03 -1.18 -1.79
C MET A 97 11.04 -0.95 -0.27
N VAL A 98 10.01 -0.29 0.26
CA VAL A 98 9.91 -0.02 1.71
C VAL A 98 9.29 -1.21 2.44
N SER A 99 8.30 -1.84 1.83
CA SER A 99 7.67 -3.07 2.32
C SER A 99 7.30 -3.94 1.14
N ILE A 100 7.69 -5.21 1.13
CA ILE A 100 7.35 -6.14 0.06
C ILE A 100 7.22 -7.57 0.60
N HIS A 101 6.04 -8.17 0.40
CA HIS A 101 5.85 -9.58 0.70
C HIS A 101 6.33 -10.45 -0.47
N HIS A 102 7.59 -10.88 -0.42
CA HIS A 102 8.33 -11.55 -1.51
C HIS A 102 7.70 -12.84 -2.08
N ARG A 103 6.76 -13.49 -1.38
CA ARG A 103 6.04 -14.67 -1.90
C ARG A 103 4.88 -14.32 -2.81
N VAL A 104 4.44 -13.06 -2.81
CA VAL A 104 3.28 -12.57 -3.58
C VAL A 104 3.68 -11.50 -4.58
N PHE A 105 4.74 -10.74 -4.30
CA PHE A 105 5.17 -9.63 -5.14
C PHE A 105 6.65 -9.72 -5.48
N LYS A 106 6.98 -9.34 -6.72
CA LYS A 106 8.35 -9.21 -7.21
C LYS A 106 8.51 -7.90 -7.96
N MET A 107 9.49 -7.10 -7.57
CA MET A 107 9.78 -5.81 -8.21
C MET A 107 10.86 -5.94 -9.29
N HIS A 108 10.54 -5.58 -10.53
CA HIS A 108 11.50 -5.50 -11.63
C HIS A 108 12.08 -4.09 -11.70
N SER A 109 13.16 -3.85 -10.96
CA SER A 109 13.73 -2.50 -10.79
C SER A 109 14.11 -1.81 -12.11
N ARG A 110 14.50 -2.57 -13.14
CA ARG A 110 14.89 -2.02 -14.46
C ARG A 110 13.69 -1.56 -15.29
N SER A 111 12.61 -2.35 -15.33
CA SER A 111 11.40 -2.01 -16.10
C SER A 111 10.43 -1.13 -15.31
N GLY A 112 10.53 -1.07 -13.99
CA GLY A 112 9.59 -0.34 -13.14
C GLY A 112 8.30 -1.10 -12.87
N GLU A 113 8.26 -2.39 -13.19
CA GLU A 113 7.06 -3.22 -13.07
C GLU A 113 7.02 -4.05 -11.78
N LEU A 114 5.85 -4.12 -11.17
CA LEU A 114 5.54 -4.94 -10.00
C LEU A 114 4.77 -6.19 -10.46
N GLU A 115 5.44 -7.34 -10.45
CA GLU A 115 4.84 -8.63 -10.80
C GLU A 115 4.13 -9.26 -9.59
N VAL A 116 2.92 -9.78 -9.80
CA VAL A 116 2.22 -10.62 -8.83
C VAL A 116 2.54 -12.10 -9.05
N LEU A 117 2.85 -12.84 -7.99
CA LEU A 117 3.30 -14.23 -8.06
C LEU A 117 2.19 -15.24 -7.79
N LEU A 118 1.02 -14.80 -7.32
CA LEU A 118 -0.13 -15.64 -7.01
C LEU A 118 -1.40 -15.06 -7.61
N ASP A 119 -2.34 -15.92 -7.94
CA ASP A 119 -3.70 -15.51 -8.27
C ASP A 119 -4.39 -14.87 -7.06
N GLY A 120 -5.22 -13.86 -7.31
CA GLY A 120 -5.98 -13.23 -6.24
C GLY A 120 -6.76 -12.00 -6.61
N VAL A 121 -7.45 -11.48 -5.60
CA VAL A 121 -8.05 -10.15 -5.60
C VAL A 121 -7.03 -9.16 -5.05
N TYR A 122 -6.70 -8.13 -5.83
CA TYR A 122 -5.68 -7.15 -5.47
C TYR A 122 -6.30 -5.75 -5.38
N PHE A 123 -6.10 -5.09 -4.24
CA PHE A 123 -6.32 -3.65 -4.10
C PHE A 123 -5.04 -2.92 -4.47
N ILE A 124 -5.07 -2.14 -5.53
CA ILE A 124 -3.93 -1.41 -6.09
C ILE A 124 -4.15 0.07 -5.85
N TYR A 125 -3.12 0.77 -5.37
CA TYR A 125 -3.17 2.20 -5.12
C TYR A 125 -1.87 2.87 -5.57
N SER A 126 -1.97 4.14 -5.95
CA SER A 126 -0.84 4.89 -6.48
C SER A 126 -1.02 6.37 -6.25
N GLN A 127 0.10 7.09 -6.17
CA GLN A 127 0.14 8.54 -6.19
C GLN A 127 1.36 9.02 -6.97
N VAL A 128 1.18 10.07 -7.76
CA VAL A 128 2.28 10.76 -8.46
C VAL A 128 2.24 12.24 -8.11
N TYR A 129 3.42 12.79 -7.77
CA TYR A 129 3.58 14.22 -7.50
C TYR A 129 4.17 14.95 -8.70
N TYR A 130 3.33 15.77 -9.34
CA TYR A 130 3.72 16.61 -10.46
C TYR A 130 4.33 17.92 -9.95
N LEU A 131 5.49 18.27 -10.50
CA LEU A 131 6.18 19.54 -10.25
C LEU A 131 5.89 20.58 -11.32
N ASN A 132 5.74 20.13 -12.57
CA ASN A 132 5.43 20.98 -13.71
C ASN A 132 4.71 20.17 -14.79
N PHE A 133 3.69 20.78 -15.38
CA PHE A 133 2.96 20.30 -16.56
C PHE A 133 2.30 21.52 -17.24
N THR A 134 1.76 21.35 -18.44
CA THR A 134 1.12 22.45 -19.19
C THR A 134 -0.25 22.78 -18.59
N ASP A 135 -1.29 22.08 -19.04
CA ASP A 135 -2.69 22.32 -18.66
C ASP A 135 -3.30 21.12 -17.93
N ILE A 136 -2.85 19.93 -18.31
CA ILE A 136 -3.32 18.65 -17.85
C ILE A 136 -2.13 17.73 -17.56
N ALA A 137 -2.19 17.02 -16.44
CA ALA A 137 -1.29 15.93 -16.12
C ALA A 137 -2.12 14.67 -15.89
N SER A 138 -1.68 13.55 -16.44
CA SER A 138 -2.37 12.28 -16.28
C SER A 138 -1.38 11.14 -16.22
N TYR A 139 -1.68 10.17 -15.36
CA TYR A 139 -0.98 8.88 -15.35
C TYR A 139 -2.00 7.75 -15.29
N GLU A 140 -1.55 6.59 -15.71
CA GLU A 140 -2.31 5.35 -15.70
C GLU A 140 -1.63 4.31 -14.84
N VAL A 141 -2.42 3.58 -14.07
CA VAL A 141 -1.99 2.31 -13.50
C VAL A 141 -2.27 1.26 -14.56
N MET A 142 -1.20 0.66 -15.07
CA MET A 142 -1.27 -0.38 -16.09
C MET A 142 -1.30 -1.75 -15.42
N VAL A 143 -2.08 -2.67 -15.99
CA VAL A 143 -1.98 -4.10 -15.75
C VAL A 143 -1.57 -4.74 -17.07
N ASP A 144 -0.38 -5.32 -17.08
CA ASP A 144 0.38 -5.67 -18.28
C ASP A 144 0.45 -4.44 -19.22
N SER A 145 -0.12 -4.53 -20.41
CA SER A 145 -0.16 -3.41 -21.37
C SER A 145 -1.50 -2.66 -21.39
N ASN A 146 -2.44 -2.99 -20.51
CA ASN A 146 -3.79 -2.42 -20.49
C ASN A 146 -3.96 -1.39 -19.36
N PRO A 147 -4.52 -0.20 -19.62
CA PRO A 147 -4.80 0.77 -18.58
C PRO A 147 -5.95 0.27 -17.69
N PHE A 148 -5.70 0.18 -16.38
CA PHE A 148 -6.69 -0.23 -15.38
C PHE A 148 -7.31 0.98 -14.66
N LEU A 149 -6.48 1.90 -14.16
CA LEU A 149 -6.92 3.14 -13.52
C LEU A 149 -6.25 4.32 -14.21
N ARG A 150 -6.92 5.48 -14.20
CA ARG A 150 -6.32 6.75 -14.64
C ARG A 150 -6.56 7.80 -13.57
N CYS A 151 -5.54 8.61 -13.32
CA CYS A 151 -5.63 9.80 -12.49
C CYS A 151 -5.29 11.01 -13.33
N THR A 152 -6.16 12.02 -13.34
CA THR A 152 -5.98 13.24 -14.13
C THR A 152 -6.16 14.45 -13.23
N CYS A 153 -5.18 15.36 -13.27
CA CYS A 153 -5.28 16.68 -12.67
C CYS A 153 -5.21 17.74 -13.76
N SER A 154 -5.99 18.80 -13.61
CA SER A 154 -5.86 20.02 -14.40
C SER A 154 -5.51 21.18 -13.49
N LEU A 155 -4.88 22.20 -14.07
CA LEU A 155 -4.55 23.45 -13.36
C LEU A 155 -5.00 24.65 -14.18
N GLU A 156 -5.47 25.67 -13.48
CA GLU A 156 -5.81 26.96 -14.09
C GLU A 156 -4.52 27.76 -14.37
N THR A 157 -4.47 28.43 -15.52
CA THR A 157 -3.30 29.19 -15.97
C THR A 157 -2.86 30.20 -14.92
N GLY A 158 -1.58 30.18 -14.54
CA GLY A 158 -1.00 31.12 -13.56
C GLY A 158 -0.96 30.64 -12.11
N GLN A 159 -1.50 29.46 -11.79
CA GLN A 159 -1.36 28.84 -10.48
C GLN A 159 -0.06 28.02 -10.34
N ARG A 160 0.36 27.76 -9.09
CA ARG A 160 1.53 26.91 -8.80
C ARG A 160 1.26 25.49 -9.30
N LYS A 161 2.23 24.91 -10.00
CA LYS A 161 2.08 23.65 -10.76
C LYS A 161 2.31 22.37 -9.96
N PHE A 162 2.22 22.46 -8.63
CA PHE A 162 2.49 21.35 -7.73
C PHE A 162 1.19 20.63 -7.38
N ASN A 163 1.01 19.39 -7.84
CA ASN A 163 -0.18 18.59 -7.51
C ASN A 163 0.16 17.12 -7.31
N THR A 164 -0.40 16.52 -6.27
CA THR A 164 -0.43 15.06 -6.10
C THR A 164 -1.72 14.52 -6.71
N CYS A 165 -1.59 13.56 -7.62
CA CYS A 165 -2.74 12.83 -8.17
C CYS A 165 -2.73 11.43 -7.56
N TYR A 166 -3.81 11.04 -6.86
CA TYR A 166 -3.97 9.73 -6.23
C TYR A 166 -5.12 8.96 -6.88
N THR A 167 -4.93 7.67 -7.12
CA THR A 167 -6.02 6.76 -7.53
C THR A 167 -5.81 5.36 -6.95
N ALA A 168 -6.91 4.62 -6.79
CA ALA A 168 -6.90 3.25 -6.29
C ALA A 168 -8.10 2.45 -6.81
N GLY A 169 -7.98 1.14 -6.83
CA GLY A 169 -9.02 0.24 -7.32
C GLY A 169 -8.71 -1.23 -7.04
N VAL A 170 -9.71 -2.09 -7.24
CA VAL A 170 -9.58 -3.53 -7.05
C VAL A 170 -9.60 -4.24 -8.41
N SER A 171 -8.69 -5.18 -8.62
CA SER A 171 -8.65 -6.02 -9.82
C SER A 171 -8.34 -7.48 -9.48
N LEU A 172 -8.85 -8.39 -10.29
CA LEU A 172 -8.46 -9.79 -10.28
C LEU A 172 -7.18 -9.93 -11.11
N LEU A 173 -6.11 -10.41 -10.48
CA LEU A 173 -4.85 -10.65 -11.17
C LEU A 173 -4.47 -12.13 -11.10
N ARG A 174 -3.87 -12.60 -12.20
CA ARG A 174 -3.24 -13.91 -12.33
C ARG A 174 -1.75 -13.81 -12.06
N ALA A 175 -1.18 -14.89 -11.56
CA ALA A 175 0.26 -15.01 -11.39
C ALA A 175 0.99 -14.68 -12.71
N GLY A 176 2.05 -13.88 -12.62
CA GLY A 176 2.85 -13.40 -13.75
C GLY A 176 2.41 -12.04 -14.31
N GLN A 177 1.19 -11.56 -14.00
CA GLN A 177 0.75 -10.24 -14.43
C GLN A 177 1.54 -9.13 -13.73
N ARG A 178 1.71 -8.01 -14.43
CA ARG A 178 2.56 -6.90 -14.00
C ARG A 178 1.77 -5.61 -13.84
N ILE A 179 2.05 -4.89 -12.76
CA ILE A 179 1.49 -3.57 -12.48
C ILE A 179 2.58 -2.53 -12.72
N SER A 180 2.28 -1.46 -13.44
CA SER A 180 3.20 -0.33 -13.60
C SER A 180 2.46 0.99 -13.61
N ILE A 181 3.20 2.10 -13.49
CA ILE A 181 2.65 3.45 -13.67
C ILE A 181 3.18 4.01 -14.98
N ARG A 182 2.29 4.41 -15.88
CA ARG A 182 2.61 5.08 -17.14
C ARG A 182 2.18 6.55 -17.08
N ILE A 183 3.10 7.47 -17.33
CA ILE A 183 2.77 8.88 -17.48
C ILE A 183 2.31 9.13 -18.91
N VAL A 184 1.17 9.83 -19.06
CA VAL A 184 0.52 10.01 -20.36
C VAL A 184 1.19 11.11 -21.20
N TYR A 185 1.69 12.16 -20.56
CA TYR A 185 2.24 13.33 -21.24
C TYR A 185 3.75 13.46 -21.01
N GLU A 186 4.51 13.52 -22.11
CA GLU A 186 5.98 13.57 -22.08
C GLU A 186 6.55 14.89 -21.53
N ASP A 187 5.82 15.99 -21.69
CA ASP A 187 6.18 17.32 -21.17
C ASP A 187 5.76 17.49 -19.70
N THR A 188 6.06 16.48 -18.88
CA THR A 188 5.74 16.45 -17.45
C THR A 188 7.00 16.28 -16.62
N LEU A 189 7.10 17.05 -15.53
CA LEU A 189 8.15 16.93 -14.52
C LEU A 189 7.56 16.33 -13.25
N ILE A 190 8.15 15.24 -12.77
CA ILE A 190 7.67 14.46 -11.63
C ILE A 190 8.70 14.48 -10.51
N SER A 191 8.22 14.60 -9.28
CA SER A 191 9.02 14.35 -8.09
C SER A 191 8.89 12.89 -7.66
N MET A 192 10.03 12.21 -7.51
CA MET A 192 10.13 10.89 -6.88
C MET A 192 10.50 10.99 -5.39
N THR A 193 10.21 12.10 -4.71
CA THR A 193 10.42 12.19 -3.26
C THR A 193 9.61 11.14 -2.50
N ASN A 194 10.18 10.68 -1.38
CA ASN A 194 9.48 9.81 -0.44
C ASN A 194 8.12 10.44 -0.04
N HIS A 195 7.12 9.58 0.23
CA HIS A 195 5.75 9.97 0.64
C HIS A 195 4.89 10.72 -0.39
N THR A 196 5.45 11.33 -1.44
CA THR A 196 4.66 12.07 -2.44
C THR A 196 4.38 11.27 -3.71
N THR A 197 5.29 10.37 -4.08
CA THR A 197 5.12 9.45 -5.21
C THR A 197 5.35 8.00 -4.76
N PHE A 198 4.32 7.16 -4.95
CA PHE A 198 4.31 5.78 -4.47
C PHE A 198 3.40 4.88 -5.31
N LEU A 199 3.69 3.58 -5.28
CA LEU A 199 2.88 2.50 -5.84
C LEU A 199 2.75 1.40 -4.78
N GLY A 200 1.55 0.87 -4.58
CA GLY A 200 1.38 -0.25 -3.68
C GLY A 200 0.21 -1.14 -4.05
N SER A 201 0.21 -2.32 -3.44
CA SER A 201 -0.83 -3.31 -3.64
C SER A 201 -1.03 -4.17 -2.41
N VAL A 202 -2.26 -4.63 -2.20
CA VAL A 202 -2.65 -5.58 -1.15
C VAL A 202 -3.37 -6.74 -1.81
N ARG A 203 -2.83 -7.96 -1.68
CA ARG A 203 -3.57 -9.18 -2.01
C ARG A 203 -4.57 -9.43 -0.90
N LEU A 204 -5.86 -9.28 -1.20
CA LEU A 204 -6.96 -9.44 -0.25
C LEU A 204 -7.30 -10.91 0.00
N GLY A 205 -7.05 -11.78 -0.99
CA GLY A 205 -7.37 -13.20 -0.91
C GLY A 205 -7.37 -13.86 -2.28
N GLU A 206 -7.94 -15.06 -2.34
CA GLU A 206 -8.10 -15.81 -3.58
C GLU A 206 -9.13 -15.16 -4.52
N ALA A 207 -8.92 -15.32 -5.82
CA ALA A 207 -9.89 -14.91 -6.82
C ALA A 207 -11.12 -15.84 -6.76
N PRO A 208 -12.35 -15.34 -6.95
CA PRO A 208 -13.51 -16.19 -7.10
C PRO A 208 -13.28 -17.20 -8.23
N SER A 209 -13.57 -18.47 -7.97
CA SER A 209 -13.60 -19.48 -9.02
C SER A 209 -14.65 -19.09 -10.05
N ALA A 210 -14.26 -18.99 -11.33
CA ALA A 210 -15.19 -18.77 -12.42
C ALA A 210 -16.12 -19.99 -12.54
N GLY A 211 -17.26 -19.95 -11.84
CA GLY A 211 -18.19 -21.07 -11.78
C GLY A 211 -19.11 -21.02 -10.56
N GLN A 212 -20.06 -20.07 -10.57
CA GLN A 212 -21.33 -20.11 -9.83
C GLN A 212 -22.24 -19.03 -10.43
N ASN A 213 -22.79 -19.32 -11.61
CA ASN A 213 -24.02 -18.73 -12.12
C ASN A 213 -24.96 -19.88 -12.46
#